data_AF-A0A9D6FWI4-F1
#
_entry.id   AF-A0A9D6FWI4-F1
#
_cell.length_a   1.000
_cell.length_b   1.000
_cell.length_c   1.000
_cell.angle_alpha   90.00
_cell.angle_beta   90.00
_cell.angle_gamma   90.00
#
_symmetry.space_group_name_H-M   'P 1'
#
loop_
_entity.id
_entity.type
_entity.pdbx_description
1 polymer ?
#
loop_
_entity_poly.entity_id
_entity_poly.type
_entity_poly.pdbx_seq_one_letter_code
_entity_poly.pdbx_strand_id
1 'polypeptide(L)' 'MVIEEGGQVSVPCRHCRSLSIQVAVEAGTRPYSCKRCSRSTQVAIVKAGRAWSVYTARLESAVAVE' A
#
# COMPACT_ATOMS: atom_id res chain seq x y z
N MET A 1 4.43 6.00 15.51
CA MET A 1 5.13 4.78 15.02
C MET A 1 6.14 5.26 13.99
N VAL A 2 7.42 5.24 14.32
CA VAL A 2 8.49 5.57 13.36
C VAL A 2 8.65 4.33 12.50
N ILE A 3 8.43 4.48 11.21
CA ILE A 3 8.53 3.39 10.25
C ILE A 3 9.98 3.43 9.74
N GLU A 4 10.76 2.38 9.96
CA GLU A 4 12.13 2.30 9.48
C GLU A 4 12.18 1.78 8.04
N GLU A 5 13.19 2.20 7.27
CA GLU A 5 13.44 1.71 5.91
C GLU A 5 13.68 0.19 5.93
N GLY A 6 12.99 -0.55 5.06
CA GLY A 6 13.05 -2.03 5.06
C GLY A 6 12.16 -2.70 6.12
N GLY A 7 11.49 -1.95 6.98
CA GLY A 7 10.46 -2.48 7.88
C GLY A 7 9.24 -3.00 7.12
N GLN A 8 8.36 -3.73 7.80
CA GLN A 8 7.05 -4.10 7.29
C GLN A 8 5.95 -3.35 8.03
N VAL A 9 4.99 -2.82 7.28
CA VAL A 9 3.79 -2.18 7.79
C VAL A 9 2.55 -2.94 7.34
N SER A 10 1.53 -2.98 8.19
CA SER A 10 0.23 -3.55 7.82
C SER A 10 -0.71 -2.44 7.38
N VAL A 11 -1.24 -2.53 6.17
CA VAL A 11 -2.19 -1.56 5.63
C VAL A 11 -3.57 -2.19 5.40
N PRO A 12 -4.65 -1.40 5.51
CA PRO A 12 -5.99 -1.90 5.27
C PRO A 12 -6.22 -2.11 3.77
N CYS A 13 -6.87 -3.22 3.43
CA CYS A 13 -7.40 -3.42 2.09
C CYS A 13 -8.54 -2.43 1.82
N ARG A 14 -8.49 -1.69 0.71
CA ARG A 14 -9.56 -0.74 0.36
C ARG A 14 -10.85 -1.39 -0.14
N HIS A 15 -10.85 -2.70 -0.37
CA HIS A 15 -12.03 -3.47 -0.74
C HIS A 15 -12.78 -4.03 0.47
N CYS A 16 -12.09 -4.74 1.37
CA CYS A 16 -12.71 -5.43 2.51
C CYS A 16 -12.36 -4.83 3.88
N ARG A 17 -11.57 -3.75 3.93
CA ARG A 17 -11.09 -3.06 5.14
C ARG A 17 -10.25 -3.92 6.09
N SER A 18 -9.85 -5.12 5.66
CA SER A 18 -9.00 -6.03 6.44
C SER A 18 -7.55 -5.53 6.47
N LEU A 19 -6.95 -5.44 7.66
CA LEU A 19 -5.53 -5.13 7.90
C LEU A 19 -4.62 -6.33 7.61
N SER A 20 -4.76 -6.93 6.43
CA SER A 20 -4.06 -8.18 6.06
C SER A 20 -3.03 -7.99 4.95
N ILE A 21 -2.73 -6.75 4.57
CA ILE A 21 -1.75 -6.44 3.53
C ILE A 21 -0.46 -6.00 4.23
N GLN A 22 0.56 -6.86 4.18
CA GLN A 22 1.90 -6.54 4.63
C GLN A 22 2.67 -5.88 3.50
N VAL A 23 3.25 -4.73 3.79
CA VAL A 23 3.95 -3.87 2.84
C VAL A 23 5.35 -3.62 3.35
N ALA A 24 6.36 -3.88 2.53
CA ALA A 24 7.72 -3.45 2.83
C ALA A 24 7.83 -1.94 2.63
N VAL A 25 8.52 -1.27 3.55
CA VAL A 25 8.69 0.19 3.56
C VAL A 25 9.82 0.53 2.61
N GLU A 26 9.44 0.70 1.36
CA GLU A 26 10.32 1.07 0.25
C GLU A 26 9.59 2.10 -0.61
N ALA A 27 10.29 3.16 -1.00
CA ALA A 27 9.73 4.22 -1.81
C ALA A 27 9.15 3.67 -3.11
N GLY A 28 7.92 4.08 -3.42
CA GLY A 28 7.27 3.70 -4.67
C GLY A 28 5.79 3.41 -4.50
N THR A 29 5.15 3.17 -5.64
CA THR A 29 3.74 2.82 -5.71
C THR A 29 3.61 1.47 -6.38
N ARG A 30 3.00 0.50 -5.69
CA ARG A 30 2.75 -0.82 -6.27
C ARG A 30 1.45 -1.44 -5.75
N PRO A 31 0.79 -2.30 -6.54
CA PRO A 31 -0.38 -3.02 -6.09
C PRO A 31 0.00 -4.17 -5.14
N TYR A 32 -0.80 -4.36 -4.10
CA TYR A 32 -0.70 -5.50 -3.19
C TYR A 32 -2.02 -6.26 -3.12
N SER A 33 -1.94 -7.58 -3.22
CA SER A 33 -3.09 -8.47 -3.15
C SER A 33 -3.51 -8.71 -1.70
N CYS A 34 -4.79 -8.48 -1.41
CA CYS A 34 -5.36 -8.81 -0.10
C CYS A 34 -5.56 -10.32 0.04
N LYS A 35 -4.93 -10.95 1.03
CA LYS A 35 -5.09 -12.38 1.33
C LYS A 35 -6.54 -12.81 1.65
N ARG A 36 -7.41 -11.87 2.06
CA ARG A 36 -8.78 -12.17 2.49
C ARG A 36 -9.81 -12.11 1.36
N CYS A 37 -9.72 -11.10 0.49
CA CYS A 37 -10.71 -10.89 -0.57
C CYS A 37 -10.13 -11.00 -1.98
N SER A 38 -8.86 -11.37 -2.10
CA SER A 38 -8.12 -11.58 -3.35
C SER A 38 -8.13 -10.37 -4.31
N ARG A 39 -8.49 -9.19 -3.82
CA ARG A 39 -8.48 -7.93 -4.58
C ARG A 39 -7.20 -7.16 -4.31
N SER A 40 -6.72 -6.47 -5.33
CA SER A 40 -5.55 -5.61 -5.24
C SER A 40 -5.89 -4.25 -4.63
N THR A 41 -5.02 -3.75 -3.76
CA THR A 41 -5.03 -2.39 -3.23
C THR A 41 -3.75 -1.71 -3.66
N GLN A 42 -3.83 -0.52 -4.21
CA GLN A 42 -2.63 0.23 -4.57
C GLN A 42 -2.06 0.88 -3.32
N VAL A 43 -0.78 0.66 -3.06
CA VAL A 43 -0.08 1.21 -1.91
C VAL A 43 1.05 2.10 -2.40
N ALA A 44 1.07 3.34 -1.95
CA ALA A 44 2.12 4.31 -2.23
C ALA A 44 2.87 4.63 -0.94
N ILE A 45 4.19 4.48 -0.98
CA ILE A 45 5.07 4.76 0.14
C ILE A 45 6.00 5.90 -0.28
N VAL A 46 5.94 7.01 0.45
CA VAL A 46 6.75 8.20 0.17
C VAL A 46 7.57 8.57 1.39
N LYS A 47 8.82 8.99 1.13
CA LYS A 47 9.73 9.49 2.16
C LYS A 47 9.62 11.01 2.18
N ALA A 48 9.07 11.57 3.25
CA ALA A 48 8.97 13.01 3.48
C ALA A 48 9.99 13.40 4.56
N GLY A 49 11.21 13.70 4.13
CA GLY A 49 12.33 13.97 5.04
C GLY A 49 12.75 12.70 5.80
N ARG A 50 12.65 12.71 7.14
CA ARG A 50 12.97 11.57 8.01
C ARG A 50 11.79 10.64 8.30
N ALA A 51 10.59 10.95 7.78
CA ALA A 51 9.38 10.18 8.02
C ALA A 51 8.92 9.48 6.75
N TRP A 52 8.30 8.32 6.91
CA TRP A 52 7.64 7.58 5.85
C TRP A 52 6.13 7.73 5.96
N SER A 53 5.49 8.05 4.85
CA SER A 53 4.04 8.12 4.74
C SER A 53 3.54 7.02 3.81
N VAL A 54 2.46 6.36 4.22
CA VAL A 54 1.86 5.23 3.49
C VAL A 54 0.43 5.59 3.11
N TYR A 55 0.14 5.51 1.83
CA TYR A 55 -1.19 5.79 1.27
C TYR A 55 -1.75 4.54 0.61
N THR A 56 -3.06 4.34 0.75
CA THR A 56 -3.76 3.21 0.14
C THR A 56 -4.93 3.68 -0.70
N ALA A 57 -5.01 3.22 -1.94
CA ALA A 57 -6.12 3.48 -2.85
C ALA A 57 -6.72 2.17 -3.35
N ARG A 58 -7.99 2.22 -3.74
CA ARG A 58 -8.60 1.11 -4.46
C ARG A 58 -7.95 1.06 -5.84
N LEU A 59 -7.46 -0.11 -6.25
CA LEU A 59 -7.04 -0.31 -7.63
C LEU A 59 -8.32 -0.45 -8.46
N GLU A 60 -8.86 0.68 -8.91
CA GLU A 60 -9.86 0.71 -9.97
C GLU A 60 -9.06 0.60 -11.27
N SER A 61 -9.40 -0.37 -12.12
CA SER A 61 -8.66 -0.69 -13.34
C SER A 61 -8.20 0.59 -14.03
N ALA A 62 -6.88 0.74 -14.18
CA ALA A 62 -6.31 1.90 -14.86
C ALA A 62 -6.99 2.05 -16.22
N VAL A 63 -7.70 3.16 -16.42
CA VAL A 63 -7.98 3.65 -17.77
C VAL A 63 -6.60 3.89 -18.38
N ALA A 64 -6.27 3.06 -19.37
CA ALA A 64 -5.23 3.39 -20.33
C ALA A 64 -5.68 4.69 -20.99
N VAL A 65 -5.02 5.80 -20.66
CA VAL A 65 -5.03 6.97 -21.50
C VAL A 65 -4.12 6.65 -22.67
N GLU A 66 -4.75 6.39 -23.82
CA GLU A 66 -4.14 6.24 -25.14
C GLU A 66 -3.40 7.51 -25.59
#